data_AF-A0A4R2BQZ1-F1
#
_entry.id   AF-A0A4R2BQZ1-F1
#
_cell.length_a   1.000
_cell.length_b   1.000
_cell.length_c   1.000
_cell.angle_alpha   90.00
_cell.angle_beta   90.00
_cell.angle_gamma   90.00
#
_symmetry.space_group_name_H-M   'P 1'
#
loop_
_entity.id
_entity.type
_entity.pdbx_description
1 polymer ?
#
loop_
_entity_poly.entity_id
_entity_poly.type
_entity_poly.pdbx_seq_one_letter_code
_entity_poly.pdbx_strand_id
1 'polypeptide(L)' 'MGDVVVVQMSGAPGAGKTTIARELVRHRRPVAIDRDIVLTALLESDGAYNLEGDGAFTLTRAAATAC' A
#
# COMPACT_ATOMS: atom_id res chain seq x y z
N MET A 1 -22.87 -7.93 -6.47
CA MET A 1 -21.69 -7.43 -5.73
C MET A 1 -20.55 -8.34 -6.13
N GLY A 2 -19.51 -7.84 -6.79
CA GLY A 2 -18.37 -8.68 -7.18
C GLY A 2 -17.55 -9.01 -5.94
N ASP A 3 -17.00 -10.23 -5.87
CA ASP A 3 -16.10 -10.61 -4.79
C ASP A 3 -14.78 -9.83 -4.91
N VAL A 4 -14.41 -9.12 -3.84
CA VAL A 4 -13.15 -8.39 -3.77
C VAL A 4 -12.09 -9.27 -3.12
N VAL A 5 -10.94 -9.37 -3.78
CA VAL A 5 -9.79 -10.14 -3.29
C VAL A 5 -8.67 -9.19 -2.92
N VAL A 6 -8.30 -9.20 -1.64
CA VAL A 6 -7.17 -8.41 -1.11
C VAL A 6 -5.97 -9.33 -0.92
N VAL A 7 -4.84 -8.96 -1.50
CA VAL A 7 -3.57 -9.67 -1.35
C VAL A 7 -2.62 -8.82 -0.52
N GLN A 8 -2.51 -9.14 0.77
CA GLN A 8 -1.54 -8.50 1.66
C GLN A 8 -0.20 -9.23 1.61
N MET A 9 0.87 -8.48 1.32
CA MET A 9 2.24 -9.01 1.30
C MET A 9 2.98 -8.65 2.58
N SER A 10 3.72 -9.59 3.15
CA SER A 10 4.52 -9.42 4.37
C SER A 10 5.91 -10.05 4.22
N GLY A 11 6.86 -9.66 5.07
CA GLY A 11 8.24 -10.15 5.04
C GLY A 11 9.28 -9.04 5.27
N ALA A 12 10.53 -9.42 5.51
CA ALA A 12 11.62 -8.49 5.80
C ALA A 12 11.92 -7.52 4.63
N PRO A 13 12.49 -6.33 4.88
CA PRO A 13 13.04 -5.47 3.83
C PRO A 13 14.01 -6.26 2.94
N GLY A 14 13.96 -6.05 1.63
CA GLY A 14 14.78 -6.80 0.66
C GLY A 14 14.25 -8.19 0.26
N ALA A 15 13.19 -8.72 0.89
CA ALA A 15 12.62 -10.04 0.56
C ALA A 15 11.87 -10.14 -0.79
N GLY A 16 11.94 -9.11 -1.65
CA GLY A 16 11.33 -9.14 -2.98
C GLY A 16 9.81 -8.91 -3.04
N LYS A 17 9.17 -8.47 -1.95
CA LYS A 17 7.72 -8.19 -1.88
C LYS A 17 7.25 -7.25 -2.99
N THR A 18 7.95 -6.13 -3.19
CA THR A 18 7.62 -5.15 -4.24
C THR A 18 7.84 -5.71 -5.65
N THR A 19 8.75 -6.67 -5.82
CA THR A 19 8.95 -7.38 -7.09
C THR A 19 7.72 -8.23 -7.43
N ILE A 20 7.24 -9.03 -6.47
CA ILE A 20 6.02 -9.83 -6.63
C ILE A 20 4.81 -8.94 -6.88
N ALA A 21 4.68 -7.85 -6.11
CA ALA A 21 3.62 -6.86 -6.28
C ALA A 21 3.55 -6.31 -7.72
N ARG A 22 4.69 -5.92 -8.27
CA ARG A 22 4.81 -5.36 -9.63
C ARG A 22 4.41 -6.36 -10.70
N GLU A 23 4.80 -7.63 -10.56
CA GLU A 23 4.40 -8.68 -11.51
C GLU A 23 2.90 -8.99 -11.42
N LEU A 24 2.32 -9.01 -10.21
CA LEU A 24 0.87 -9.13 -10.02
C LEU A 24 0.10 -8.00 -10.74
N VAL A 25 0.54 -6.75 -10.58
CA VAL A 25 -0.05 -5.59 -11.27
C VAL A 25 0.06 -5.74 -12.79
N ARG A 26 1.23 -6.13 -13.30
CA ARG A 26 1.45 -6.31 -14.75
C ARG A 26 0.50 -7.34 -15.36
N HIS A 27 0.29 -8.47 -14.69
CA HIS A 27 -0.47 -9.58 -15.25
C HIS A 27 -1.99 -9.52 -15.00
N ARG A 28 -2.41 -8.97 -13.86
CA ARG A 28 -3.81 -9.01 -13.42
C ARG A 28 -4.46 -7.63 -13.26
N ARG A 29 -3.68 -6.56 -13.43
CA ARG A 29 -4.10 -5.16 -13.22
C ARG A 29 -4.80 -4.86 -11.87
N PRO A 30 -4.47 -5.49 -10.73
CA PRO A 30 -4.95 -5.03 -9.43
C PRO A 30 -4.43 -3.61 -9.13
N VAL A 31 -5.17 -2.91 -8.26
CA VAL A 31 -4.66 -1.70 -7.61
C VAL A 31 -3.57 -2.11 -6.61
N ALA A 32 -2.37 -1.53 -6.73
CA ALA A 32 -1.29 -1.73 -5.77
C ALA A 32 -1.26 -0.60 -4.75
N ILE A 33 -1.22 -0.98 -3.47
CA ILE A 33 -1.03 -0.06 -2.34
C ILE A 33 0.31 -0.44 -1.69
N ASP A 34 1.27 0.48 -1.73
CA ASP A 34 2.61 0.29 -1.17
C ASP A 34 2.84 1.28 -0.03
N ARG A 35 3.13 0.74 1.17
CA ARG A 35 3.33 1.54 2.38
C ARG A 35 4.47 2.54 2.23
N ASP A 36 5.57 2.16 1.59
CA ASP A 36 6.76 3.02 1.54
C ASP A 36 6.51 4.19 0.57
N ILE A 37 5.75 3.95 -0.51
CA ILE A 37 5.29 5.01 -1.42
C ILE A 37 4.34 5.96 -0.72
N VAL A 38 3.34 5.43 0.01
CA VAL A 38 2.40 6.26 0.77
C VAL A 38 3.13 7.08 1.81
N LEU A 39 4.03 6.47 2.59
CA LEU A 39 4.80 7.18 3.60
C LEU A 39 5.70 8.25 2.99
N THR A 40 6.37 7.97 1.87
CA THR A 40 7.21 8.94 1.17
C THR A 40 6.37 10.11 0.67
N ALA A 41 5.25 9.85 0.00
CA ALA A 41 4.35 10.89 -0.49
C ALA A 41 3.77 11.75 0.64
N LEU A 42 3.49 11.14 1.80
CA LEU A 42 3.11 11.89 2.99
C LEU A 42 4.27 12.78 3.45
N LEU A 43 5.47 12.24 3.66
CA LEU A 43 6.64 13.02 4.09
C LEU A 43 7.00 14.17 3.13
N GLU A 44 6.78 13.98 1.83
CA GLU A 44 7.02 15.01 0.79
C GLU A 44 5.89 16.03 0.67
N SER A 45 4.73 15.79 1.28
CA SER A 45 3.61 16.73 1.28
C SER A 45 3.79 17.82 2.34
N ASP A 46 3.64 19.08 1.92
CA ASP A 46 3.72 20.24 2.81
C ASP A 46 2.49 20.22 3.74
N GLY A 47 2.67 19.74 4.97
CA GLY A 47 1.60 19.48 5.95
C GLY A 47 1.77 18.21 6.78
N ALA A 48 2.74 17.35 6.46
CA ALA A 48 2.90 16.04 7.08
C ALA A 48 3.56 16.00 8.46
N TYR A 49 3.88 17.15 9.04
CA TYR A 49 4.51 17.26 10.36
C TYR A 49 3.60 16.78 11.52
N ASN A 50 2.32 16.47 11.25
CA ASN A 50 1.32 16.03 12.24
C ASN A 50 0.80 14.60 12.02
N LEU A 51 1.36 13.84 11.08
CA LEU A 51 0.97 12.44 10.89
C LEU A 51 1.80 11.55 11.80
N GLU A 52 1.27 11.29 13.00
CA GLU A 52 1.73 10.16 13.81
C GLU A 52 1.71 8.88 12.96
N GLY A 53 2.73 8.03 13.11
CA GLY A 53 3.08 6.93 12.19
C GLY A 53 2.00 5.89 11.85
N ASP A 54 0.81 6.02 12.43
CA ASP A 54 -0.38 5.20 12.20
C ASP A 54 -1.20 5.64 10.95
N GLY A 55 -0.95 6.83 10.40
CA GLY A 55 -1.66 7.37 9.24
C GLY A 55 -1.51 6.51 7.98
N ALA A 56 -0.30 5.99 7.71
CA ALA A 56 -0.04 5.14 6.56
C ALA A 56 -0.74 3.78 6.65
N PHE A 57 -0.81 3.19 7.86
CA PHE A 57 -1.54 1.95 8.10
C PHE A 57 -3.05 2.15 7.99
N THR A 58 -3.56 3.25 8.53
CA THR A 58 -4.98 3.59 8.46
C THR A 58 -5.44 3.82 7.03
N LEU A 59 -4.65 4.51 6.21
CA LEU A 59 -4.97 4.74 4.80
C LEU A 59 -4.93 3.46 3.97
N THR A 60 -3.93 2.60 4.21
CA THR A 60 -3.84 1.28 3.58
C THR A 60 -5.03 0.39 3.96
N ARG A 61 -5.42 0.38 5.23
CA ARG A 61 -6.58 -0.36 5.73
C ARG A 61 -7.89 0.16 5.14
N ALA A 62 -8.08 1.48 5.13
CA ALA A 62 -9.28 2.12 4.57
C ALA A 62 -9.44 1.80 3.08
N ALA A 63 -8.35 1.90 2.31
CA ALA A 63 -8.36 1.56 0.89
C ALA A 63 -8.65 0.06 0.64
N ALA A 64 -8.18 -0.84 1.51
CA ALA A 64 -8.49 -2.26 1.44
C ALA A 64 -9.96 -2.59 1.78
N THR A 65 -10.63 -1.77 2.60
CA THR A 65 -12.05 -1.95 2.98
C THR A 65 -13.05 -1.21 2.10
N ALA A 66 -12.58 -0.30 1.24
CA ALA A 66 -13.43 0.51 0.37
C ALA A 66 -13.74 -0.15 -0.99
N CYS A 67 -13.18 -1.33 -1.25
CA CYS A 67 -13.45 -2.15 -2.44
C CYS A 67 -14.47 -3.23 -2.12
#